data_AF-A0A937VPH6-F1
#
_entry.id   AF-A0A937VPH6-F1
#
_cell.length_a   1.000
_cell.length_b   1.000
_cell.length_c   1.000
_cell.angle_alpha   90.00
_cell.angle_beta   90.00
_cell.angle_gamma   90.00
#
_symmetry.space_group_name_H-M   'P 1'
#
loop_
_entity.id
_entity.type
_entity.pdbx_description
1 polymer ?
#
loop_
_entity_poly.entity_id
_entity_poly.type
_entity_poly.pdbx_seq_one_letter_code
_entity_poly.pdbx_strand_id
1 'polypeptide(L)'
;TIAPLGLIAILHANSITAVWLGTPPPEVARVIQFLMFAYGFNLLTATGTSMARGVGHPEFETRYALLIILGNLFLSIVLMPILGLDGLLVATLVAVVLGSLYFMAQWHRFLHQTWRMLWHKLYAPPLWACLLAAVPSYLAGQVLLIHLTAGRLAHAAAGLGGGLVFVGLYALFVWRSGYWDAQDRALYRTILRLSS
;
A
#
# COMPACT_ATOMS: atom_id res chain seq x y z
N THR A 1 -6.10 4.05 -4.71
CA THR A 1 -5.01 4.81 -5.38
C THR A 1 -3.62 4.50 -4.85
N ILE A 2 -3.41 4.01 -3.61
CA ILE A 2 -2.04 3.89 -3.02
C ILE A 2 -1.53 2.43 -2.92
N ALA A 3 -2.42 1.43 -2.96
CA ALA A 3 -2.07 0.01 -3.15
C ALA A 3 -1.02 -0.25 -4.27
N PRO A 4 -1.09 0.40 -5.46
CA PRO A 4 -0.08 0.23 -6.49
C PRO A 4 1.34 0.67 -6.05
N LEU A 5 1.45 1.78 -5.33
CA LEU A 5 2.74 2.32 -4.84
C LEU A 5 3.38 1.39 -3.80
N GLY A 6 2.59 0.88 -2.86
CA GLY A 6 3.07 -0.09 -1.86
C GLY A 6 3.58 -1.37 -2.51
N LEU A 7 2.88 -1.88 -3.53
CA LEU A 7 3.29 -3.10 -4.22
C LEU A 7 4.59 -2.92 -5.02
N ILE A 8 4.76 -1.79 -5.73
CA ILE A 8 6.01 -1.46 -6.42
C ILE A 8 7.17 -1.39 -5.43
N ALA A 9 6.96 -0.74 -4.28
CA ALA A 9 7.99 -0.61 -3.25
C ALA A 9 8.39 -1.97 -2.66
N ILE A 10 7.44 -2.90 -2.46
CA ILE A 10 7.70 -4.26 -1.98
C ILE A 10 8.49 -5.07 -3.03
N LEU A 11 8.02 -5.06 -4.28
CA LEU A 11 8.61 -5.85 -5.37
C LEU A 11 10.01 -5.36 -5.76
N HIS A 12 10.24 -4.06 -5.73
CA HIS A 12 11.52 -3.45 -6.09
C HIS A 12 12.34 -3.01 -4.88
N ALA A 13 12.02 -3.47 -3.66
CA ALA A 13 12.75 -3.11 -2.43
C ALA A 13 14.25 -3.35 -2.56
N ASN A 14 14.65 -4.49 -3.15
CA ASN A 14 16.05 -4.82 -3.39
C ASN A 14 16.73 -3.84 -4.37
N SER A 15 16.04 -3.45 -5.44
CA SER A 15 16.58 -2.49 -6.41
C SER A 15 16.68 -1.08 -5.81
N ILE A 16 15.66 -0.64 -5.07
CA ILE A 16 15.63 0.68 -4.42
C ILE A 16 16.77 0.79 -3.39
N THR A 17 16.93 -0.23 -2.55
CA THR A 17 18.01 -0.27 -1.56
C THR A 17 19.38 -0.39 -2.22
N ALA A 18 19.53 -1.16 -3.30
CA ALA A 18 20.79 -1.24 -4.04
C ALA A 18 21.19 0.07 -4.72
N VAL A 19 20.23 0.85 -5.22
CA VAL A 19 20.50 2.17 -5.79
C VAL A 19 21.00 3.15 -4.73
N TRP A 20 20.40 3.10 -3.54
CA TRP A 20 20.70 4.01 -2.43
C TRP A 20 21.95 3.62 -1.64
N LEU A 21 22.07 2.36 -1.24
CA LEU A 21 23.13 1.86 -0.35
C LEU A 21 24.26 1.15 -1.12
N GLY A 22 24.11 0.93 -2.43
CA GLY A 22 25.06 0.15 -3.22
C GLY A 22 24.88 -1.35 -2.98
N THR A 23 25.51 -1.88 -1.93
CA THR A 23 25.39 -3.28 -1.49
C THR A 23 24.62 -3.35 -0.17
N PRO A 24 23.28 -3.30 -0.21
CA PRO A 24 22.48 -3.34 1.00
C PRO A 24 22.60 -4.71 1.68
N PRO A 25 22.68 -4.74 3.02
CA PRO A 25 22.46 -5.96 3.77
C PRO A 25 21.06 -6.51 3.43
N PRO A 26 20.89 -7.85 3.31
CA PRO A 26 19.62 -8.47 2.94
C PRO A 26 18.48 -8.16 3.93
N GLU A 27 18.82 -7.78 5.16
CA GLU A 27 17.88 -7.40 6.22
C GLU A 27 17.13 -6.11 5.90
N VAL A 28 17.78 -5.13 5.26
CA VAL A 28 17.18 -3.81 4.98
C VAL A 28 16.02 -3.91 4.00
N ALA A 29 16.17 -4.75 2.98
CA ALA A 29 15.09 -4.99 2.02
C ALA A 29 13.89 -5.66 2.68
N ARG A 30 14.12 -6.60 3.60
CA ARG A 30 13.08 -7.29 4.36
C ARG A 30 12.31 -6.32 5.26
N VAL A 31 13.03 -5.42 5.94
CA VAL A 31 12.43 -4.34 6.75
C VAL A 31 11.48 -3.50 5.90
N ILE A 32 11.92 -3.04 4.72
CA ILE A 32 11.09 -2.22 3.81
C ILE A 32 9.85 -2.99 3.36
N GLN A 33 9.98 -4.28 3.02
CA GLN A 33 8.84 -5.11 2.62
C GLN A 33 7.79 -5.20 3.75
N PHE A 34 8.22 -5.48 4.98
CA PHE A 34 7.34 -5.53 6.15
C PHE A 34 6.66 -4.19 6.43
N LEU A 35 7.43 -3.10 6.41
CA LEU A 35 6.90 -1.76 6.63
C LEU A 35 5.89 -1.37 5.55
N MET A 36 6.20 -1.60 4.27
CA MET A 36 5.30 -1.26 3.17
C MET A 36 3.99 -2.07 3.24
N PHE A 37 4.06 -3.33 3.65
CA PHE A 37 2.87 -4.15 3.88
C PHE A 37 2.00 -3.58 5.00
N ALA A 38 2.60 -3.25 6.15
CA ALA A 38 1.90 -2.61 7.25
C ALA A 38 1.30 -1.25 6.83
N TYR A 39 2.08 -0.44 6.10
CA TYR A 39 1.64 0.86 5.59
C TYR A 39 0.43 0.71 4.66
N GLY A 40 0.40 -0.32 3.82
CA GLY A 40 -0.73 -0.64 2.96
C GLY A 40 -2.04 -0.78 3.74
N PHE A 41 -2.02 -1.46 4.88
CA PHE A 41 -3.19 -1.57 5.77
C PHE A 41 -3.55 -0.23 6.44
N ASN A 42 -2.55 0.51 6.93
CA ASN A 42 -2.78 1.82 7.55
C ASN A 42 -3.46 2.81 6.58
N LEU A 43 -3.07 2.76 5.31
CA LEU A 43 -3.65 3.59 4.25
C LEU A 43 -5.09 3.23 3.88
N LEU A 44 -5.49 1.95 4.01
CA LEU A 44 -6.90 1.56 3.85
C LEU A 44 -7.78 2.25 4.90
N THR A 45 -7.24 2.44 6.11
CA THR A 45 -7.91 3.19 7.17
C THR A 45 -7.83 4.70 7.01
N ALA A 46 -6.78 5.24 6.38
CA ALA A 46 -6.59 6.69 6.21
C ALA A 46 -7.72 7.40 5.43
N THR A 47 -8.32 6.73 4.44
CA THR A 47 -9.50 7.26 3.74
C THR A 47 -10.73 7.24 4.63
N GLY A 48 -10.92 6.16 5.39
CA GLY A 48 -12.01 6.03 6.35
C GLY A 48 -11.93 7.04 7.49
N THR A 49 -10.74 7.31 8.04
CA THR A 49 -10.55 8.31 9.10
C THR A 49 -10.79 9.73 8.58
N SER A 50 -10.41 10.01 7.33
CA SER A 50 -10.70 11.29 6.69
C SER A 50 -12.21 11.50 6.49
N MET A 51 -12.96 10.45 6.13
CA MET A 51 -14.42 10.50 6.11
C MET A 51 -15.01 10.68 7.51
N ALA A 52 -14.51 9.95 8.52
CA ALA A 52 -14.96 10.07 9.91
C ALA A 52 -14.79 11.50 10.46
N ARG A 53 -13.67 12.15 10.15
CA ARG A 53 -13.45 13.57 10.46
C ARG A 53 -14.44 14.47 9.75
N GLY A 54 -14.71 14.23 8.46
CA GLY A 54 -15.67 15.01 7.68
C GLY A 54 -17.11 14.94 8.21
N VAL A 55 -17.49 13.82 8.82
CA VAL A 55 -18.82 13.60 9.42
C VAL A 55 -18.88 14.08 10.89
N GLY A 56 -17.79 14.62 11.45
CA GLY A 56 -17.76 15.15 12.81
C GLY A 56 -17.48 14.13 13.91
N HIS A 57 -16.97 12.93 13.56
CA HIS A 57 -16.60 11.88 14.52
C HIS A 57 -15.09 11.57 14.49
N PRO A 58 -14.20 12.52 14.86
CA PRO A 58 -12.76 12.27 14.95
C PRO A 58 -12.40 11.23 16.03
N GLU A 59 -13.32 10.92 16.95
CA GLU A 59 -13.13 9.95 18.02
C GLU A 59 -12.72 8.56 17.51
N PHE A 60 -13.23 8.15 16.35
CA PHE A 60 -12.85 6.88 15.74
C PHE A 60 -11.38 6.86 15.36
N GLU A 61 -10.86 7.99 14.87
CA GLU A 61 -9.44 8.16 14.52
C GLU A 61 -8.55 8.07 15.76
N THR A 62 -8.91 8.77 16.83
CA THR A 62 -8.13 8.75 18.07
C THR A 62 -8.10 7.37 18.71
N ARG A 63 -9.23 6.66 18.76
CA ARG A 63 -9.33 5.33 19.39
C ARG A 63 -8.49 4.28 18.67
N TYR A 64 -8.51 4.24 17.34
CA TYR A 64 -7.66 3.27 16.62
C TYR A 64 -6.18 3.66 16.66
N ALA A 65 -5.85 4.95 16.58
CA ALA A 65 -4.45 5.41 16.71
C ALA A 65 -3.86 5.01 18.06
N LEU A 66 -4.62 5.17 19.15
CA LEU A 66 -4.24 4.70 20.48
C LEU A 66 -4.04 3.19 20.54
N LEU A 67 -4.92 2.40 19.92
CA LEU A 67 -4.77 0.95 19.84
C LEU A 67 -3.50 0.54 19.09
N ILE A 68 -3.16 1.21 17.98
CA ILE A 68 -1.93 0.94 17.24
C ILE A 68 -0.72 1.28 18.11
N ILE A 69 -0.70 2.46 18.75
CA ILE A 69 0.45 2.89 19.56
C ILE A 69 0.66 1.96 20.77
N LEU A 70 -0.40 1.72 21.54
CA LEU A 70 -0.33 0.86 22.73
C LEU A 70 -0.06 -0.59 22.35
N GLY A 71 -0.71 -1.09 21.31
CA GLY A 71 -0.51 -2.44 20.80
C GLY A 71 0.91 -2.65 20.28
N ASN A 72 1.46 -1.69 19.53
CA ASN A 72 2.82 -1.77 19.03
C ASN A 72 3.83 -1.71 20.18
N LEU A 73 3.65 -0.78 21.13
CA LEU A 73 4.54 -0.67 22.29
C LEU A 73 4.54 -1.97 23.11
N PHE A 74 3.36 -2.51 23.41
CA PHE A 74 3.22 -3.75 24.18
C PHE A 74 3.82 -4.95 23.45
N LEU A 75 3.47 -5.16 22.17
CA LEU A 75 4.05 -6.26 21.39
C LEU A 75 5.55 -6.09 21.20
N SER A 76 6.05 -4.87 21.01
CA SER A 76 7.49 -4.62 20.85
C SER A 76 8.25 -5.01 22.10
N ILE A 77 7.75 -4.64 23.29
CA ILE A 77 8.38 -5.01 24.57
C ILE A 77 8.40 -6.53 24.77
N VAL A 78 7.35 -7.23 24.34
CA VAL A 78 7.24 -8.69 24.49
C VAL A 78 8.04 -9.46 23.44
N LEU A 79 8.00 -9.03 22.17
CA LEU A 79 8.60 -9.76 21.05
C LEU A 79 10.07 -9.40 20.82
N MET A 80 10.51 -8.18 21.16
CA MET A 80 11.91 -7.76 20.97
C MET A 80 12.92 -8.65 21.69
N PRO A 81 12.72 -9.10 22.94
CA PRO A 81 13.65 -10.00 23.61
C PRO A 81 13.73 -11.40 22.98
N ILE A 82 12.67 -11.82 22.26
CA ILE A 82 12.55 -13.18 21.71
C ILE A 82 13.07 -13.23 20.27
N LEU A 83 12.75 -12.22 19.47
CA LEU A 83 12.95 -12.21 18.01
C LEU A 83 13.84 -11.06 17.54
N GLY A 84 14.34 -10.21 18.45
CA GLY A 84 15.19 -9.07 18.10
C GLY A 84 14.48 -8.07 17.17
N LEU A 85 15.15 -7.72 16.06
CA LEU A 85 14.64 -6.78 15.05
C LEU A 85 13.36 -7.29 14.37
N ASP A 86 13.28 -8.59 14.08
CA ASP A 86 12.07 -9.18 13.48
C ASP A 86 10.88 -9.08 14.43
N GLY A 87 11.12 -9.13 15.75
CA GLY A 87 10.10 -8.91 16.77
C GLY A 87 9.45 -7.54 16.69
N LEU A 88 10.25 -6.49 16.45
CA LEU A 88 9.78 -5.12 16.27
C LEU A 88 8.94 -4.97 14.99
N LEU A 89 9.36 -5.61 13.90
CA LEU A 89 8.63 -5.59 12.63
C LEU A 89 7.27 -6.30 12.75
N VAL A 90 7.26 -7.48 13.38
CA VAL A 90 6.02 -8.24 13.62
C VAL A 90 5.10 -7.47 14.56
N ALA A 91 5.63 -6.87 15.62
CA ALA A 91 4.85 -6.03 16.53
C ALA A 91 4.15 -4.89 15.79
N THR A 92 4.87 -4.18 14.92
CA THR A 92 4.33 -3.08 14.11
C THR A 92 3.25 -3.59 13.16
N LEU A 93 3.52 -4.68 12.45
CA LEU A 93 2.57 -5.25 11.48
C LEU A 93 1.28 -5.72 12.17
N VAL A 94 1.40 -6.43 13.28
CA VAL A 94 0.24 -6.92 14.04
C VAL A 94 -0.54 -5.76 14.64
N ALA A 95 0.12 -4.77 15.23
CA ALA A 95 -0.55 -3.60 15.80
C ALA A 95 -1.32 -2.81 14.74
N VAL A 96 -0.72 -2.57 13.57
CA VAL A 96 -1.36 -1.88 12.46
C VAL A 96 -2.54 -2.69 11.91
N VAL A 97 -2.36 -4.00 11.68
CA VAL A 97 -3.45 -4.85 11.16
C VAL A 97 -4.62 -4.91 12.14
N LEU A 98 -4.35 -5.12 13.43
CA LEU A 98 -5.40 -5.17 14.47
C LEU A 98 -6.10 -3.82 14.63
N GLY A 99 -5.33 -2.72 14.67
CA GLY A 99 -5.88 -1.37 14.75
C GLY A 99 -6.73 -1.01 13.53
N SER A 100 -6.26 -1.37 12.33
CA SER A 100 -6.99 -1.15 11.09
C SER A 100 -8.28 -1.98 11.02
N LEU A 101 -8.24 -3.26 11.41
CA LEU A 101 -9.43 -4.11 11.49
C LEU A 101 -10.44 -3.58 12.50
N TYR A 102 -9.97 -3.11 13.67
CA TYR A 102 -10.82 -2.50 14.68
C TYR A 102 -11.53 -1.25 14.15
N PHE A 103 -10.79 -0.33 13.52
CA PHE A 103 -11.37 0.85 12.90
C PHE A 103 -12.41 0.47 11.86
N MET A 104 -12.08 -0.49 10.98
CA MET A 104 -12.95 -0.91 9.90
C MET A 104 -14.25 -1.54 10.42
N ALA A 105 -14.19 -2.32 11.50
CA ALA A 105 -15.36 -2.91 12.15
C ALA A 105 -16.26 -1.84 12.80
N GLN A 106 -15.67 -0.85 13.48
CA GLN A 106 -16.40 0.27 14.09
C GLN A 106 -17.04 1.17 13.02
N TRP A 107 -16.28 1.54 12.01
CA TRP A 107 -16.72 2.37 10.89
C TRP A 107 -17.83 1.69 10.09
N HIS A 108 -17.73 0.37 9.88
CA HIS A 108 -18.79 -0.41 9.26
C HIS A 108 -20.09 -0.40 10.09
N ARG A 109 -19.99 -0.58 11.41
CA ARG A 109 -21.15 -0.48 12.31
C ARG A 109 -21.80 0.90 12.24
N PHE A 110 -21.00 1.96 12.12
CA PHE A 110 -21.48 3.33 12.02
C PHE A 110 -22.19 3.62 10.67
N LEU A 111 -21.68 3.08 9.56
CA LEU A 111 -22.23 3.32 8.22
C LEU A 111 -23.49 2.51 7.89
N HIS A 112 -23.81 1.45 8.64
CA HIS A 112 -24.93 0.53 8.36
C HIS A 112 -24.95 -0.04 6.91
N GLN A 113 -23.83 -0.01 6.19
CA GLN A 113 -23.69 -0.49 4.82
C GLN A 113 -23.19 -1.94 4.78
N THR A 114 -23.55 -2.72 3.77
CA THR A 114 -23.13 -4.13 3.67
C THR A 114 -21.65 -4.25 3.26
N TRP A 115 -20.84 -4.99 4.03
CA TRP A 115 -19.44 -5.33 3.71
C TRP A 115 -19.20 -5.76 2.26
N ARG A 116 -20.16 -6.51 1.71
CA ARG A 116 -20.11 -7.05 0.35
C ARG A 116 -20.10 -5.95 -0.72
N MET A 117 -20.81 -4.84 -0.51
CA MET A 117 -20.86 -3.73 -1.47
C MET A 117 -19.57 -2.91 -1.45
N LEU A 118 -19.08 -2.55 -0.25
CA LEU A 118 -17.79 -1.85 -0.07
C LEU A 118 -16.62 -2.68 -0.62
N TRP A 119 -16.59 -3.97 -0.32
CA TRP A 119 -15.55 -4.86 -0.81
C TRP A 119 -15.59 -5.02 -2.33
N HIS A 120 -16.75 -5.31 -2.94
CA HIS A 120 -16.81 -5.51 -4.39
C HIS A 120 -16.69 -4.23 -5.22
N LYS A 121 -17.19 -3.09 -4.74
CA LYS A 121 -17.15 -1.84 -5.52
C LYS A 121 -15.88 -1.02 -5.28
N LEU A 122 -15.38 -0.96 -4.05
CA LEU A 122 -14.31 -0.01 -3.68
C LEU A 122 -12.94 -0.68 -3.55
N TYR A 123 -12.87 -1.88 -2.96
CA TYR A 123 -11.58 -2.51 -2.62
C TYR A 123 -11.13 -3.59 -3.61
N ALA A 124 -12.05 -4.45 -4.07
CA ALA A 124 -11.71 -5.59 -4.91
C ALA A 124 -11.16 -5.20 -6.29
N PRO A 125 -11.72 -4.24 -7.05
CA PRO A 125 -11.21 -3.89 -8.37
C PRO A 125 -9.74 -3.41 -8.36
N PRO A 126 -9.32 -2.45 -7.50
CA PRO A 126 -7.93 -2.02 -7.46
C PRO A 126 -6.99 -3.08 -6.85
N LEU A 127 -7.47 -3.94 -5.93
CA LEU A 127 -6.67 -5.07 -5.41
C LEU A 127 -6.38 -6.09 -6.51
N TRP A 128 -7.38 -6.47 -7.30
CA TRP A 128 -7.20 -7.39 -8.43
C TRP A 128 -6.30 -6.79 -9.51
N ALA A 129 -6.48 -5.50 -9.83
CA ALA A 129 -5.59 -4.80 -10.76
C ALA A 129 -4.14 -4.76 -10.27
N CYS A 130 -3.90 -4.56 -8.96
CA CYS A 130 -2.56 -4.62 -8.38
C CYS A 130 -1.95 -6.02 -8.46
N LEU A 131 -2.70 -7.06 -8.08
CA LEU A 131 -2.24 -8.45 -8.12
C LEU A 131 -1.88 -8.89 -9.55
N LEU A 132 -2.71 -8.53 -10.53
CA LEU A 132 -2.46 -8.85 -11.93
C LEU A 132 -1.30 -8.05 -12.54
N ALA A 133 -1.07 -6.81 -12.10
CA ALA A 133 0.06 -5.99 -12.53
C ALA A 133 1.39 -6.34 -11.81
N ALA A 134 1.32 -7.02 -10.67
CA ALA A 134 2.49 -7.41 -9.87
C ALA A 134 3.42 -8.40 -10.59
N VAL A 135 2.83 -9.46 -11.15
CA VAL A 135 3.57 -10.57 -11.76
C VAL A 135 4.35 -10.11 -13.01
N PRO A 136 3.75 -9.37 -13.96
CA PRO A 136 4.47 -8.88 -15.13
C PRO A 136 5.54 -7.84 -14.78
N SER A 137 5.30 -6.99 -13.78
CA SER A 137 6.26 -5.99 -13.32
C SER A 137 7.50 -6.64 -12.69
N TYR A 138 7.30 -7.66 -11.86
CA TYR A 138 8.40 -8.42 -11.27
C TYR A 138 9.22 -9.16 -12.33
N LEU A 139 8.56 -9.81 -13.29
CA LEU A 139 9.22 -10.49 -14.40
C LEU A 139 9.99 -9.51 -15.31
N ALA A 140 9.42 -8.34 -15.61
CA ALA A 140 10.11 -7.30 -16.38
C ALA A 140 11.37 -6.80 -15.67
N GLY A 141 11.30 -6.59 -14.35
CA GLY A 141 12.45 -6.21 -13.53
C GLY A 141 13.56 -7.28 -13.51
N GLN A 142 13.19 -8.56 -13.38
CA GLN A 142 14.11 -9.70 -13.45
C GLN A 142 14.80 -9.80 -14.81
N VAL A 143 14.06 -9.68 -15.91
CA VAL A 143 14.61 -9.73 -17.27
C VAL A 143 15.61 -8.60 -17.51
N LEU A 144 15.31 -7.38 -17.05
CA LEU A 144 16.22 -6.23 -17.13
C LEU A 144 17.50 -6.44 -16.32
N LEU A 145 17.42 -7.03 -15.13
CA LEU A 145 18.60 -7.34 -14.31
C LEU A 145 19.50 -8.41 -14.93
N ILE A 146 18.93 -9.36 -15.68
CA ILE A 146 19.70 -10.40 -16.37
C ILE A 146 20.44 -9.82 -17.59
N HIS A 147 19.88 -8.81 -18.26
CA HIS A 147 20.45 -8.24 -19.48
C HIS A 147 21.40 -7.05 -19.23
N LEU A 148 21.27 -6.35 -18.11
CA LEU A 148 22.15 -5.25 -17.74
C LEU A 148 23.30 -5.74 -16.85
N THR A 149 24.52 -5.33 -17.19
CA THR A 149 25.73 -5.65 -16.41
C THR A 149 25.61 -5.19 -14.96
N ALA A 150 26.07 -6.02 -14.02
CA ALA A 150 25.96 -5.79 -12.58
C ALA A 150 26.52 -4.41 -12.18
N GLY A 151 25.65 -3.54 -11.64
CA GLY A 151 26.01 -2.19 -11.24
C GLY A 151 24.80 -1.38 -10.75
N ARG A 152 25.05 -0.28 -10.02
CA ARG A 152 23.98 0.58 -9.47
C ARG A 152 23.00 1.08 -10.54
N LEU A 153 23.48 1.34 -11.76
CA LEU A 153 22.67 1.76 -12.89
C LEU A 153 21.74 0.65 -13.40
N ALA A 154 22.16 -0.61 -13.34
CA ALA A 154 21.31 -1.74 -13.71
C ALA A 154 20.15 -1.93 -12.74
N HIS A 155 20.40 -1.79 -11.43
CA HIS A 155 19.35 -1.82 -10.42
C HIS A 155 18.39 -0.63 -10.53
N ALA A 156 18.89 0.56 -10.86
CA ALA A 156 18.05 1.73 -11.13
C ALA A 156 17.15 1.53 -12.36
N ALA A 157 17.72 1.06 -13.48
CA ALA A 157 16.99 0.80 -14.71
C ALA A 157 15.94 -0.31 -14.54
N ALA A 158 16.27 -1.38 -13.82
CA ALA A 158 15.33 -2.46 -13.52
C ALA A 158 14.18 -2.02 -12.61
N GLY A 159 14.47 -1.18 -11.60
CA GLY A 159 13.44 -0.61 -10.72
C GLY A 159 12.52 0.36 -11.46
N LEU A 160 13.08 1.25 -12.29
CA LEU A 160 12.30 2.19 -13.10
C LEU A 160 11.50 1.49 -14.19
N GLY A 161 12.11 0.54 -14.90
CA GLY A 161 11.44 -0.24 -15.93
C GLY A 161 10.28 -1.07 -15.37
N GLY A 162 10.52 -1.81 -14.28
CA GLY A 162 9.48 -2.58 -13.59
C GLY A 162 8.37 -1.69 -13.02
N GLY A 163 8.72 -0.54 -12.45
CA GLY A 163 7.76 0.45 -11.96
C GLY A 163 6.90 1.07 -13.07
N LEU A 164 7.49 1.42 -14.21
CA LEU A 164 6.76 1.94 -15.37
C LEU A 164 5.82 0.90 -15.97
N VAL A 165 6.25 -0.35 -16.09
CA VAL A 165 5.39 -1.47 -16.52
C VAL A 165 4.22 -1.65 -15.55
N PHE A 166 4.48 -1.59 -14.24
CA PHE A 166 3.43 -1.70 -13.23
C PHE A 166 2.41 -0.56 -13.35
N VAL A 167 2.86 0.69 -13.43
CA VAL A 167 1.97 1.86 -13.56
C VAL A 167 1.16 1.78 -14.86
N GLY A 168 1.80 1.43 -15.97
CA GLY A 168 1.14 1.28 -17.27
C GLY A 168 0.05 0.21 -17.24
N LEU A 169 0.35 -0.98 -16.71
CA LEU A 169 -0.62 -2.07 -16.59
C LEU A 169 -1.74 -1.73 -15.60
N TYR A 170 -1.41 -1.14 -14.45
CA TYR A 170 -2.40 -0.72 -13.47
C TYR A 170 -3.36 0.31 -14.06
N ALA A 171 -2.85 1.32 -14.78
CA ALA A 171 -3.66 2.32 -15.47
C ALA A 171 -4.56 1.69 -16.55
N LEU A 172 -4.01 0.77 -17.35
CA LEU A 172 -4.76 0.02 -18.35
C LEU A 172 -5.89 -0.80 -17.74
N PHE A 173 -5.63 -1.51 -16.63
CA PHE A 173 -6.62 -2.32 -15.93
C PHE A 173 -7.72 -1.48 -15.30
N VAL A 174 -7.38 -0.38 -14.63
CA VAL A 174 -8.36 0.54 -14.05
C VAL A 174 -9.21 1.20 -15.14
N TRP A 175 -8.60 1.56 -16.27
CA TRP A 175 -9.33 2.13 -17.40
C TRP A 175 -10.28 1.10 -18.03
N ARG A 176 -9.84 -0.15 -18.18
CA ARG A 176 -10.63 -1.21 -18.81
C ARG A 176 -11.68 -1.82 -17.88
N SER A 177 -11.49 -1.76 -16.56
CA SER A 177 -12.46 -2.25 -15.58
C SER A 177 -13.67 -1.31 -15.41
N GLY A 178 -13.71 -0.18 -16.13
CA GLY A 178 -14.83 0.76 -16.05
C GLY A 178 -14.99 1.41 -14.67
N TYR A 179 -13.92 1.46 -13.87
CA TYR A 179 -13.96 1.99 -12.50
C TYR A 179 -14.31 3.49 -12.46
N TRP A 180 -14.06 4.22 -13.56
CA TRP A 180 -14.60 5.57 -13.75
C TRP A 180 -16.08 5.48 -14.08
N ASP A 181 -16.90 5.68 -13.05
CA ASP A 181 -18.33 5.83 -13.20
C ASP A 181 -18.64 7.08 -14.06
N ALA A 182 -19.85 7.17 -14.62
CA ALA A 182 -20.23 8.30 -15.48
C ALA A 182 -20.12 9.66 -14.75
N GLN A 183 -20.22 9.65 -13.42
CA GLN A 183 -20.06 10.82 -12.54
C GLN A 183 -18.61 11.34 -12.47
N ASP A 184 -17.59 10.47 -12.43
CA ASP A 184 -16.19 10.90 -12.39
C ASP A 184 -15.78 11.57 -13.70
N ARG A 185 -16.26 11.03 -14.82
CA ARG A 185 -16.06 11.63 -16.15
C ARG A 185 -16.75 12.98 -16.31
N ALA A 186 -17.89 13.19 -15.64
CA ALA A 186 -18.55 14.49 -15.60
C ALA A 186 -17.76 15.49 -14.74
N LEU A 187 -17.26 15.08 -13.58
CA LEU A 187 -16.48 15.94 -12.68
C LEU A 187 -15.16 16.41 -13.34
N TYR A 188 -14.47 15.50 -14.04
CA TYR A 188 -13.22 15.82 -14.75
C TYR A 188 -13.43 16.87 -15.86
N ARG A 189 -14.57 16.78 -16.57
CA ARG A 189 -14.96 17.77 -17.59
C ARG A 189 -15.28 19.13 -16.98
N THR A 190 -15.83 19.18 -15.77
CA THR A 190 -16.12 20.43 -15.06
C THR A 190 -14.83 21.13 -14.62
N ILE A 191 -13.86 20.38 -14.09
CA ILE A 191 -12.56 20.94 -13.65
C ILE A 191 -11.77 21.48 -14.84
N LEU A 192 -11.72 20.76 -15.95
CA LEU A 192 -11.06 21.22 -17.19
C LEU A 192 -11.66 22.50 -17.78
N ARG A 193 -12.96 22.75 -17.53
CA ARG A 193 -13.64 23.98 -17.96
C ARG A 193 -13.43 25.16 -17.01
N LEU A 194 -13.04 24.92 -15.76
CA LEU A 194 -12.73 25.97 -14.78
C LEU A 194 -11.27 26.43 -14.85
N SER A 195 -10.40 25.66 -15.50
CA SER A 195 -8.99 25.99 -15.70
C SER A 195 -8.68 26.62 -17.07
N SER A 196 -9.70 26.89 -17.89
CA SER A 196 -9.62 27.55 -19.20
C SER A 196 -10.32 28.91 -19.14
#